data_AF-A0A7C1WIE7-F1
#
_entry.id   AF-A0A7C1WIE7-F1
#
_cell.length_a   1.000
_cell.length_b   1.000
_cell.length_c   1.000
_cell.angle_alpha   90.00
_cell.angle_beta   90.00
_cell.angle_gamma   90.00
#
_symmetry.space_group_name_H-M   'P 1'
#
loop_
_entity.id
_entity.type
_entity.pdbx_description
1 polymer ?
#
loop_
_entity_poly.entity_id
_entity_poly.type
_entity_poly.pdbx_seq_one_letter_code
_entity_poly.pdbx_strand_id
1 'polypeptide(L)' 'MEEKDKALMALWIDKDEELKRAVKEHQSLERKLEEFNQRPYLTTEETMEKKHIQKLKLAEKDKIMAILAKYR' A
#
# COMPACT_ATOMS: atom_id res chain seq x y z
N MET A 1 -10.85 -3.66 4.33
CA MET A 1 -11.23 -3.97 2.93
C MET A 1 -12.23 -5.07 3.02
N GLU A 2 -13.42 -4.82 2.50
CA GLU A 2 -14.43 -5.86 2.36
C GLU A 2 -13.88 -6.92 1.39
N GLU A 3 -14.30 -8.18 1.52
CA GLU A 3 -13.84 -9.25 0.63
C GLU A 3 -14.11 -8.93 -0.85
N LYS A 4 -15.14 -8.12 -1.13
CA LYS A 4 -15.47 -7.60 -2.45
C LYS A 4 -14.37 -6.70 -3.01
N ASP A 5 -13.80 -5.80 -2.20
CA ASP A 5 -12.70 -4.93 -2.63
C ASP A 5 -11.46 -5.75 -2.99
N LYS A 6 -11.17 -6.81 -2.23
CA LYS A 6 -10.03 -7.69 -2.51
C LYS A 6 -10.23 -8.46 -3.81
N ALA A 7 -11.44 -8.97 -4.07
CA ALA A 7 -11.76 -9.68 -5.30
C ALA A 7 -11.72 -8.74 -6.52
N LEU A 8 -12.31 -7.55 -6.41
CA LEU A 8 -12.22 -6.52 -7.45
C LEU A 8 -10.76 -6.11 -7.68
N MET A 9 -9.99 -5.89 -6.62
CA MET A 9 -8.57 -5.57 -6.74
C MET A 9 -7.81 -6.66 -7.49
N ALA A 10 -8.02 -7.94 -7.19
CA ALA A 10 -7.38 -9.05 -7.89
C ALA A 10 -7.83 -9.18 -9.37
N LEU A 11 -9.06 -8.80 -9.71
CA LEU A 11 -9.59 -8.82 -11.07
C LEU A 11 -9.08 -7.64 -11.91
N TRP A 12 -9.01 -6.45 -11.33
CA TRP A 12 -8.64 -5.22 -12.02
C TRP A 12 -7.14 -4.99 -12.06
N ILE A 13 -6.34 -5.60 -11.17
CA ILE A 13 -4.89 -5.42 -11.15
C ILE A 13 -4.20 -5.92 -12.43
N ASP A 14 -4.84 -6.85 -13.15
CA ASP A 14 -4.34 -7.34 -14.43
C ASP A 14 -4.76 -6.44 -15.60
N LYS A 15 -5.93 -5.79 -15.49
CA LYS A 15 -6.52 -4.93 -16.53
C LYS A 15 -6.10 -3.47 -16.44
N ASP A 16 -5.84 -2.98 -15.23
CA ASP A 16 -5.59 -1.57 -14.95
C ASP A 16 -4.14 -1.37 -14.48
N GLU A 17 -3.33 -0.75 -15.34
CA GLU A 17 -1.92 -0.48 -15.04
C GLU A 17 -1.74 0.49 -13.87
N GLU A 18 -2.67 1.42 -13.66
CA GLU A 18 -2.61 2.37 -12.54
C GLU A 18 -2.81 1.63 -11.21
N LEU A 19 -3.81 0.75 -11.14
CA LEU A 19 -4.03 -0.13 -9.99
C LEU A 19 -2.82 -1.04 -9.75
N LYS A 20 -2.27 -1.64 -10.81
CA LYS A 20 -1.08 -2.50 -10.72
C LYS A 20 0.12 -1.75 -10.14
N ARG A 21 0.35 -0.51 -10.58
CA ARG A 21 1.41 0.35 -10.05
C ARG A 21 1.17 0.68 -8.59
N ALA A 22 -0.05 1.09 -8.22
CA ALA A 22 -0.38 1.43 -6.84
C ALA A 22 -0.24 0.24 -5.89
N VAL A 23 -0.62 -0.96 -6.32
CA VAL A 23 -0.45 -2.19 -5.51
C VAL A 23 1.01 -2.58 -5.37
N LYS A 24 1.81 -2.41 -6.43
CA LYS A 24 3.25 -2.70 -6.40
C LYS A 24 4.01 -1.73 -5.49
N GLU A 25 3.68 -0.45 -5.53
CA GLU A 25 4.18 0.57 -4.61
C GLU A 25 3.73 0.27 -3.17
N HIS A 26 2.45 -0.07 -2.96
CA HIS A 26 1.95 -0.51 -1.65
C HIS A 26 2.75 -1.68 -1.08
N GLN A 27 2.98 -2.75 -1.85
CA GLN A 27 3.80 -3.90 -1.44
C GLN A 27 5.26 -3.50 -1.16
N SER A 28 5.82 -2.58 -1.93
CA SER A 28 7.19 -2.10 -1.71
C SER A 28 7.31 -1.32 -0.40
N LEU A 29 6.31 -0.49 -0.09
CA LEU A 29 6.21 0.24 1.18
C LEU A 29 5.97 -0.71 2.36
N GLU A 30 5.19 -1.77 2.16
CA GLU A 30 5.01 -2.83 3.17
C GLU A 30 6.31 -3.55 3.50
N ARG A 31 7.08 -3.96 2.48
CA ARG A 31 8.38 -4.59 2.69
C ARG A 31 9.33 -3.69 3.46
N LYS A 32 9.44 -2.42 3.08
CA LYS A 32 10.26 -1.44 3.81
C LYS A 32 9.81 -1.32 5.28
N LEU A 33 8.50 -1.25 5.52
CA LEU A 33 7.95 -1.22 6.88
C LEU A 33 8.28 -2.48 7.68
N GLU A 34 8.27 -3.64 7.03
CA GLU A 34 8.63 -4.92 7.64
C GLU A 34 10.11 -4.94 8.02
N GLU A 35 11.01 -4.44 7.18
CA GLU A 35 12.43 -4.26 7.51
C GLU A 35 12.62 -3.39 8.76
N PHE A 36 11.86 -2.28 8.87
CA PHE A 36 11.88 -1.44 10.07
C PHE A 36 11.24 -2.13 11.29
N ASN A 37 10.24 -3.00 11.10
CA ASN A 37 9.63 -3.76 12.20
C ASN A 37 10.53 -4.90 12.70
N GLN A 38 11.36 -5.47 11.83
CA GLN A 38 12.32 -6.51 12.22
C GLN A 38 13.47 -5.95 13.05
N ARG A 39 13.75 -4.64 12.98
CA ARG A 39 14.75 -3.99 13.82
C ARG A 39 14.23 -3.85 15.26
N PRO A 40 14.95 -4.38 16.27
CA PRO A 40 14.52 -4.32 17.67
C PRO A 40 14.54 -2.90 18.24
N TYR A 41 15.38 -2.02 17.69
CA TYR A 41 15.46 -0.61 18.03
C TYR A 41 15.55 0.22 16.76
N LEU A 42 14.71 1.25 16.68
CA LEU A 42 14.71 2.23 15.61
C LEU A 42 15.25 3.54 16.18
N THR A 43 16.15 4.17 15.44
CA THR A 43 16.59 5.54 15.73
C THR A 43 15.43 6.52 15.48
N THR A 44 15.60 7.76 15.97
CA THR A 44 14.61 8.83 15.75
C THR A 44 14.35 9.05 14.27
N GLU A 45 15.38 9.01 13.44
CA GLU A 45 15.30 9.15 11.99
C GLU A 45 14.51 8.00 11.36
N GLU A 46 14.83 6.75 11.71
CA GLU A 46 14.09 5.58 11.21
C GLU A 46 12.62 5.57 11.67
N THR A 47 12.34 6.08 12.88
CA THR A 47 10.97 6.21 13.38
C THR A 47 10.18 7.24 12.57
N MET A 48 10.83 8.34 12.15
CA MET A 48 10.23 9.33 11.26
C MET A 48 10.03 8.76 9.86
N GLU A 49 11.00 8.05 9.29
CA GLU A 49 10.87 7.35 8.01
C GLU A 49 9.73 6.33 8.05
N LYS A 50 9.65 5.51 9.10
CA LYS A 50 8.56 4.55 9.31
C LYS A 50 7.19 5.22 9.26
N LYS A 51 7.04 6.35 9.95
CA LYS A 51 5.80 7.16 9.90
C LYS A 51 5.54 7.74 8.52
N HIS A 52 6.57 8.16 7.80
CA HIS A 52 6.45 8.65 6.44
C HIS A 52 5.96 7.55 5.48
N ILE A 53 6.57 6.36 5.57
CA ILE A 53 6.18 5.18 4.78
C ILE A 53 4.76 4.74 5.12
N GLN A 54 4.34 4.79 6.39
CA GLN A 54 2.94 4.53 6.76
C GLN A 54 1.96 5.51 6.10
N LYS A 55 2.30 6.80 6.03
CA LYS A 55 1.48 7.79 5.33
C LYS A 55 1.42 7.54 3.83
N LEU A 56 2.56 7.23 3.20
CA LEU A 56 2.61 6.86 1.78
C LEU A 56 1.77 5.61 1.51
N LYS A 57 1.89 4.59 2.37
CA LYS A 57 1.10 3.36 2.27
C LYS A 57 -0.41 3.65 2.35
N LEU A 58 -0.81 4.60 3.21
CA LEU A 58 -2.19 5.05 3.32
C LEU A 58 -2.66 5.73 2.02
N ALA A 59 -1.85 6.65 1.48
CA ALA A 59 -2.15 7.34 0.23
C ALA A 59 -2.27 6.37 -0.97
N GLU A 60 -1.40 5.37 -1.04
CA GLU A 60 -1.46 4.31 -2.06
C GLU A 60 -2.73 3.47 -1.93
N LYS A 61 -3.13 3.14 -0.70
CA LYS A 61 -4.40 2.47 -0.43
C LYS A 61 -5.59 3.34 -0.83
N ASP A 62 -5.55 4.64 -0.55
CA ASP A 62 -6.59 5.58 -0.99
C ASP A 62 -6.70 5.64 -2.52
N LYS A 63 -5.57 5.66 -3.25
CA LYS A 63 -5.57 5.56 -4.71
C LYS A 63 -6.22 4.27 -5.19
N ILE A 64 -5.84 3.13 -4.60
CA ILE A 64 -6.45 1.82 -4.89
C ILE A 64 -7.96 1.89 -4.68
N MET A 65 -8.43 2.40 -3.54
CA MET A 65 -9.86 2.53 -3.27
C MET A 65 -10.57 3.48 -4.23
N ALA A 66 -9.95 4.60 -4.61
CA ALA A 66 -10.50 5.55 -5.57
C ALA A 66 -10.62 4.94 -6.98
N ILE A 67 -9.65 4.13 -7.39
CA ILE A 67 -9.69 3.37 -8.65
C ILE A 67 -10.81 2.32 -8.58
N LEU A 68 -10.86 1.52 -7.51
CA LEU A 68 -11.90 0.52 -7.31
C LEU A 68 -13.31 1.12 -7.25
N ALA A 69 -13.45 2.32 -6.68
CA ALA A 69 -14.71 3.04 -6.64
C ALA A 69 -15.24 3.41 -8.03
N LYS A 70 -14.38 3.55 -9.05
CA LYS A 70 -14.81 3.73 -10.45
C LYS A 70 -15.40 2.47 -11.07
N TYR A 71 -15.10 1.30 -10.52
CA TYR A 71 -15.55 -0.01 -11.00
C TYR A 71 -16.67 -0.62 -10.16
N ARG A 72 -17.14 0.10 -9.14
CA ARG A 72 -18.23 -0.30 -8.24
C ARG A 72 -19.60 0.02 -8.84
#